data_AF-A0A5R9P0D2-F1
#
_entry.id   AF-A0A5R9P0D2-F1
#
_cell.length_a   1.000
_cell.length_b   1.000
_cell.length_c   1.000
_cell.angle_alpha   90.00
_cell.angle_beta   90.00
_cell.angle_gamma   90.00
#
_symmetry.space_group_name_H-M   'P 1'
#
loop_
_entity.id
_entity.type
_entity.pdbx_description
1 polymer ?
#
loop_
_entity_poly.entity_id
_entity_poly.type
_entity_poly.pdbx_seq_one_letter_code
_entity_poly.pdbx_strand_id
1 'polypeptide(L)'
;MSNLANAVVAFITTMETMSGVPIAILERQDTTEMYWARTAAILCAKTGDKWCASDVRFMTDNTEISGGSRIIEYKNTETGPTKKVCAITPPIRELHPTYIADLFGNGYSGPIHYPSGTITADWMMLYHAAHCLDTVFDGSEERRAKAFATLAIALLDGSPAFTAGTEQSAWRELGIISNDSAAYWAAGVGERVLLDLWKNQAAQMLNRSYNCDVRVAANTSIDIEKIPRDRRLEEGENCQATANGNGGVTQNATGIVSDSNLWIWMYANGGIGAPPITYTPMMTWGGDSKKAYTYIWQTASSLAMSN
;
A
#
# COMPACT_ATOMS: atom_id res chain seq x y z
N MET A 1 -3.63 -12.54 -9.47
CA MET A 1 -3.34 -11.29 -8.75
C MET A 1 -4.06 -10.16 -9.48
N SER A 2 -4.86 -9.35 -8.77
CA SER A 2 -5.39 -8.11 -9.32
C SER A 2 -4.24 -7.22 -9.77
N ASN A 3 -4.36 -6.56 -10.92
CA ASN A 3 -3.35 -5.61 -11.38
C ASN A 3 -3.25 -4.45 -10.36
N LEU A 4 -2.13 -4.35 -9.62
CA LEU A 4 -1.90 -3.35 -8.56
C LEU A 4 -2.17 -1.93 -9.06
N ALA A 5 -1.74 -1.63 -10.28
CA ALA A 5 -2.04 -0.39 -11.02
C ALA A 5 -3.54 -0.03 -11.01
N ASN A 6 -4.39 -1.00 -11.32
CA ASN A 6 -5.84 -0.78 -11.39
C ASN A 6 -6.41 -0.60 -9.97
N ALA A 7 -5.88 -1.32 -9.00
CA ALA A 7 -6.27 -1.18 -7.59
C ALA A 7 -5.91 0.22 -7.05
N VAL A 8 -4.74 0.75 -7.41
CA VAL A 8 -4.32 2.12 -7.08
C VAL A 8 -5.26 3.16 -7.69
N VAL A 9 -5.55 3.07 -8.99
CA VAL A 9 -6.48 4.01 -9.66
C VAL A 9 -7.89 3.95 -9.05
N ALA A 10 -8.38 2.75 -8.75
CA ALA A 10 -9.67 2.57 -8.09
C ALA A 10 -9.67 3.14 -6.66
N PHE A 11 -8.54 3.03 -5.94
CA PHE A 11 -8.39 3.60 -4.62
C PHE A 11 -8.34 5.13 -4.66
N ILE A 12 -7.65 5.74 -5.63
CA ILE A 12 -7.66 7.20 -5.86
C ILE A 12 -9.07 7.71 -6.15
N THR A 13 -9.86 6.95 -6.91
CA THR A 13 -11.30 7.28 -7.12
C THR A 13 -12.09 7.26 -5.81
N THR A 14 -11.74 6.36 -4.89
CA THR A 14 -12.31 6.34 -3.54
C THR A 14 -11.87 7.56 -2.74
N MET A 15 -10.60 7.96 -2.81
CA MET A 15 -10.08 9.16 -2.15
C MET A 15 -10.82 10.41 -2.63
N GLU A 16 -10.99 10.58 -3.94
CA GLU A 16 -11.76 11.67 -4.56
C GLU A 16 -13.20 11.71 -4.03
N THR A 17 -13.87 10.56 -3.98
CA THR A 17 -15.25 10.48 -3.48
C THR A 17 -15.35 10.85 -2.00
N MET A 18 -14.37 10.45 -1.20
CA MET A 18 -14.38 10.66 0.25
C MET A 18 -13.94 12.07 0.66
N SER A 19 -13.02 12.68 -0.09
CA SER A 19 -12.53 14.04 0.18
C SER A 19 -13.39 15.12 -0.45
N GLY A 20 -14.14 14.80 -1.52
CA GLY A 20 -14.87 15.77 -2.32
C GLY A 20 -13.99 16.62 -3.24
N VAL A 21 -12.68 16.35 -3.30
CA VAL A 21 -11.75 17.02 -4.23
C VAL A 21 -11.69 16.20 -5.53
N PRO A 22 -12.10 16.75 -6.69
CA PRO A 22 -11.95 16.07 -7.97
C PRO A 22 -10.47 15.80 -8.28
N ILE A 23 -10.12 14.55 -8.62
CA ILE A 23 -8.74 14.14 -8.94
C ILE A 23 -8.67 13.63 -10.38
N ALA A 24 -8.04 14.41 -11.26
CA ALA A 24 -7.78 14.07 -12.65
C ALA A 24 -6.42 13.39 -12.81
N ILE A 25 -6.41 12.12 -13.21
CA ILE A 25 -5.20 11.42 -13.62
C ILE A 25 -4.92 11.76 -15.08
N LEU A 26 -3.79 12.39 -15.33
CA LEU A 26 -3.39 12.86 -16.66
C LEU A 26 -2.72 11.74 -17.46
N GLU A 27 -2.55 11.99 -18.76
CA GLU A 27 -1.83 11.09 -19.66
C GLU A 27 -0.49 11.73 -20.03
N ARG A 28 0.61 11.00 -19.89
CA ARG A 28 1.89 11.41 -20.49
C ARG A 28 1.76 11.41 -22.01
N GLN A 29 2.37 12.40 -22.65
CA GLN A 29 2.39 12.56 -24.10
C GLN A 29 3.79 12.97 -24.55
N ASP A 30 4.17 12.60 -25.77
CA ASP A 30 5.52 12.83 -26.29
C ASP A 30 5.77 14.31 -26.67
N THR A 31 4.72 15.05 -27.01
CA THR A 31 4.81 16.49 -27.36
C THR A 31 3.99 17.33 -26.40
N THR A 32 4.48 18.52 -26.10
CA THR A 32 3.85 19.49 -25.20
C THR A 32 2.44 19.88 -25.66
N GLU A 33 2.21 20.08 -26.96
CA GLU A 33 0.91 20.47 -27.50
C GLU A 33 -0.15 19.37 -27.31
N MET A 34 0.22 18.11 -27.56
CA MET A 34 -0.67 16.98 -27.30
C MET A 34 -0.94 16.80 -25.81
N TYR A 35 0.08 17.00 -24.97
CA TYR A 35 -0.10 16.97 -23.51
C TYR A 35 -1.15 17.99 -23.06
N TRP A 36 -1.02 19.25 -23.49
CA TRP A 36 -1.99 20.29 -23.15
C TRP A 36 -3.41 19.98 -23.65
N ALA A 37 -3.54 19.51 -24.90
CA ALA A 37 -4.84 19.15 -25.46
C ALA A 37 -5.50 17.99 -24.68
N ARG A 38 -4.74 16.94 -24.34
CA ARG A 38 -5.25 15.79 -23.57
C ARG A 38 -5.56 16.18 -22.13
N THR A 39 -4.72 16.97 -21.47
CA THR A 39 -5.01 17.55 -20.15
C THR A 39 -6.33 18.30 -20.17
N ALA A 40 -6.52 19.24 -21.10
CA ALA A 40 -7.76 20.00 -21.18
C ALA A 40 -8.99 19.10 -21.35
N ALA A 41 -8.90 18.05 -22.18
CA ALA A 41 -9.97 17.08 -22.37
C ALA A 41 -10.28 16.28 -21.08
N ILE A 42 -9.25 15.79 -20.38
CA ILE A 42 -9.40 15.04 -19.13
C ILE A 42 -10.02 15.92 -18.04
N LEU A 43 -9.54 17.16 -17.90
CA LEU A 43 -10.09 18.11 -16.93
C LEU A 43 -11.56 18.41 -17.20
N CYS A 44 -11.94 18.61 -18.47
CA CYS A 44 -13.33 18.82 -18.86
C CYS A 44 -14.23 17.62 -18.59
N ALA A 45 -13.75 16.41 -18.90
CA ALA A 45 -14.48 15.20 -18.57
C ALA A 45 -14.66 15.04 -17.06
N LYS A 46 -13.63 15.34 -16.26
CA LYS A 46 -13.64 15.25 -14.80
C LYS A 46 -14.60 16.26 -14.15
N THR A 47 -14.70 17.46 -14.71
CA THR A 47 -15.47 18.57 -14.13
C THR A 47 -16.84 18.80 -14.77
N GLY A 48 -17.16 18.05 -15.85
CA GLY A 48 -18.39 18.19 -16.62
C GLY A 48 -18.46 19.47 -17.45
N ASP A 49 -17.34 20.14 -17.69
CA ASP A 49 -17.27 21.39 -18.45
C ASP A 49 -17.16 21.16 -19.96
N LYS A 50 -17.73 22.09 -20.73
CA LYS A 50 -17.62 22.11 -22.20
C LYS A 50 -16.29 22.69 -22.69
N TRP A 51 -15.61 23.48 -21.87
CA TRP A 51 -14.36 24.14 -22.23
C TRP A 51 -13.45 24.32 -21.00
N CYS A 52 -12.21 23.86 -21.11
CA CYS A 52 -11.19 23.92 -20.04
C CYS A 52 -9.84 24.39 -20.59
N ALA A 53 -9.81 24.90 -21.83
CA ALA A 53 -8.58 25.27 -22.52
C ALA A 53 -8.07 26.68 -22.16
N SER A 54 -8.84 27.47 -21.38
CA SER A 54 -8.35 28.73 -20.84
C SER A 54 -7.31 28.45 -19.75
N ASP A 55 -6.08 28.29 -20.22
CA ASP A 55 -4.82 28.37 -19.48
C ASP A 55 -4.22 27.08 -18.90
N VAL A 56 -4.33 25.91 -19.54
CA VAL A 56 -3.55 24.70 -19.16
C VAL A 56 -2.02 24.85 -19.34
N ARG A 57 -1.53 26.00 -19.83
CA ARG A 57 -0.12 26.31 -20.08
C ARG A 57 0.74 26.34 -18.81
N PHE A 58 0.12 26.49 -17.63
CA PHE A 58 0.85 26.36 -16.36
C PHE A 58 1.31 24.92 -16.12
N MET A 59 0.77 23.92 -16.84
CA MET A 59 1.29 22.56 -16.80
C MET A 59 2.45 22.44 -17.76
N THR A 60 3.61 22.82 -17.26
CA THR A 60 4.85 22.93 -18.03
C THR A 60 5.63 21.63 -18.09
N ASP A 61 5.26 20.61 -17.30
CA ASP A 61 6.10 19.44 -17.12
C ASP A 61 5.36 18.11 -17.26
N ASN A 62 5.43 17.54 -18.47
CA ASN A 62 5.11 16.14 -18.78
C ASN A 62 6.36 15.24 -18.76
N THR A 63 7.54 15.82 -18.53
CA THR A 63 8.84 15.15 -18.60
C THR A 63 9.31 14.65 -17.25
N GLU A 64 8.84 15.24 -16.15
CA GLU A 64 9.18 14.82 -14.78
C GLU A 64 8.89 13.33 -14.60
N ILE A 65 9.94 12.55 -14.38
CA ILE A 65 9.92 11.09 -14.37
C ILE A 65 9.17 10.56 -13.15
N SER A 66 9.27 11.26 -12.01
CA SER A 66 8.55 10.92 -10.78
C SER A 66 7.05 11.25 -10.83
N GLY A 67 6.60 11.93 -11.89
CA GLY A 67 5.27 12.51 -11.94
C GLY A 67 5.13 13.70 -11.00
N GLY A 68 3.89 14.18 -10.82
CA GLY A 68 3.61 15.33 -9.97
C GLY A 68 2.12 15.51 -9.72
N SER A 69 1.77 16.18 -8.63
CA SER A 69 0.42 16.65 -8.36
C SER A 69 0.35 18.18 -8.34
N ARG A 70 -0.74 18.75 -8.84
CA ARG A 70 -1.01 20.18 -8.74
C ARG A 70 -2.50 20.44 -8.58
N ILE A 71 -2.85 21.31 -7.64
CA ILE A 71 -4.20 21.87 -7.59
C ILE A 71 -4.32 22.94 -8.67
N ILE A 72 -5.29 22.74 -9.55
CA ILE A 72 -5.65 23.65 -10.63
C ILE A 72 -6.91 24.37 -10.20
N GLU A 73 -6.82 25.70 -10.17
CA GLU A 73 -7.97 26.57 -10.00
C GLU A 73 -8.26 27.26 -11.33
N TYR A 74 -9.48 27.13 -11.83
CA TYR A 74 -9.87 27.81 -13.07
C TYR A 74 -11.33 28.25 -13.03
N LYS A 75 -11.67 29.21 -13.89
CA LYS A 75 -13.04 29.65 -14.13
C LYS A 75 -13.43 29.31 -15.55
N ASN A 76 -14.58 28.68 -15.74
CA ASN A 76 -15.11 28.37 -17.08
C ASN A 76 -15.61 29.64 -17.78
N THR A 77 -16.05 30.65 -17.03
CA THR A 77 -16.44 31.98 -17.54
C THR A 77 -15.90 33.08 -16.62
N GLU A 78 -15.73 34.31 -17.12
CA GLU A 78 -15.22 35.44 -16.31
C GLU A 78 -16.02 35.67 -15.01
N THR A 79 -17.33 35.43 -15.05
CA THR A 79 -18.27 35.58 -13.92
C THR A 79 -18.61 34.27 -13.22
N GLY A 80 -18.08 33.14 -13.69
CA GLY A 80 -18.38 31.81 -13.16
C GLY A 80 -17.66 31.52 -11.83
N PRO A 81 -18.14 30.50 -11.08
CA PRO A 81 -17.45 30.06 -9.87
C PRO A 81 -16.06 29.53 -10.22
N THR A 82 -15.08 29.81 -9.36
CA THR A 82 -13.77 29.14 -9.43
C THR A 82 -13.96 27.67 -9.10
N LYS A 83 -13.56 26.80 -10.02
CA LYS A 83 -13.50 25.36 -9.83
C LYS A 83 -12.10 24.96 -9.41
N LYS A 84 -12.01 23.93 -8.57
CA LYS A 84 -10.76 23.32 -8.15
C LYS A 84 -10.73 21.85 -8.57
N VAL A 85 -9.63 21.44 -9.17
CA VAL A 85 -9.37 20.05 -9.55
C VAL A 85 -7.90 19.77 -9.27
N CYS A 86 -7.61 18.67 -8.58
CA CYS A 86 -6.24 18.20 -8.51
C CYS A 86 -5.90 17.43 -9.78
N ALA A 87 -4.80 17.78 -10.42
CA ALA A 87 -4.27 17.04 -11.56
C ALA A 87 -3.02 16.27 -11.14
N ILE A 88 -2.96 14.99 -11.49
CA ILE A 88 -1.82 14.11 -11.25
C ILE A 88 -1.20 13.74 -12.60
N THR A 89 0.03 14.18 -12.85
CA THR A 89 0.88 13.61 -13.89
C THR A 89 1.42 12.28 -13.36
N PRO A 90 1.05 11.14 -13.95
CA PRO A 90 1.47 9.84 -13.42
C PRO A 90 3.00 9.68 -13.55
N PRO A 91 3.67 8.99 -12.62
CA PRO A 91 5.06 8.56 -12.79
C PRO A 91 5.22 7.63 -14.00
N ILE A 92 6.44 7.48 -14.52
CA ILE A 92 6.70 6.40 -15.49
C ILE A 92 6.51 5.03 -14.83
N ARG A 93 6.08 4.03 -15.59
CA ARG A 93 5.77 2.69 -15.05
C ARG A 93 6.96 1.90 -14.53
N GLU A 94 8.16 2.18 -15.04
CA GLU A 94 9.40 1.51 -14.63
C GLU A 94 10.31 2.50 -13.90
N LEU A 95 9.74 3.20 -12.91
CA LEU A 95 10.46 4.20 -12.12
C LEU A 95 11.47 3.50 -11.22
N HIS A 96 12.76 3.66 -11.48
CA HIS A 96 13.78 3.05 -10.65
C HIS A 96 13.69 3.60 -9.20
N PRO A 97 13.70 2.76 -8.15
CA PRO A 97 13.48 3.22 -6.77
C PRO A 97 14.47 4.28 -6.27
N THR A 98 15.64 4.38 -6.88
CA THR A 98 16.65 5.40 -6.55
C THR A 98 16.17 6.82 -6.76
N TYR A 99 15.23 7.04 -7.70
CA TYR A 99 14.64 8.35 -7.89
C TYR A 99 13.96 8.85 -6.61
N ILE A 100 13.42 7.96 -5.77
CA ILE A 100 12.86 8.32 -4.47
C ILE A 100 13.97 8.79 -3.52
N ALA A 101 15.11 8.10 -3.50
CA ALA A 101 16.27 8.46 -2.68
C ALA A 101 16.80 9.85 -3.07
N ASP A 102 16.97 10.06 -4.38
CA ASP A 102 17.47 11.31 -4.95
C ASP A 102 16.49 12.47 -4.72
N LEU A 103 15.18 12.24 -4.89
CA LEU A 103 14.14 13.24 -4.71
C LEU A 103 14.01 13.70 -3.24
N PHE A 104 14.19 12.79 -2.28
CA PHE A 104 13.99 13.07 -0.85
C PHE A 104 15.29 13.19 -0.04
N GLY A 105 16.45 13.22 -0.72
CA GLY A 105 17.69 13.76 -0.18
C GLY A 105 18.58 12.80 0.61
N ASN A 106 18.55 11.49 0.34
CA ASN A 106 19.44 10.53 1.02
C ASN A 106 20.25 9.63 0.07
N GLY A 107 21.45 9.27 0.52
CA GLY A 107 22.37 8.38 -0.19
C GLY A 107 21.92 6.91 -0.20
N TYR A 108 22.15 6.30 -1.35
CA TYR A 108 21.82 4.92 -1.78
C TYR A 108 22.26 3.82 -0.79
N SER A 109 21.33 2.99 -0.31
CA SER A 109 21.65 1.65 0.22
C SER A 109 21.81 0.67 -0.96
N GLY A 110 22.73 -0.29 -0.86
CA GLY A 110 23.16 -1.13 -1.99
C GLY A 110 22.06 -1.83 -2.81
N PRO A 111 22.38 -2.37 -4.01
CA PRO A 111 21.42 -2.85 -5.03
C PRO A 111 20.45 -3.99 -4.67
N ILE A 112 20.51 -4.56 -3.48
CA ILE A 112 20.08 -5.95 -3.26
C ILE A 112 18.60 -6.07 -2.85
N HIS A 113 17.94 -4.99 -2.43
CA HIS A 113 16.56 -5.06 -1.89
C HIS A 113 15.56 -4.09 -2.54
N TYR A 114 15.84 -3.66 -3.76
CA TYR A 114 15.00 -2.65 -4.40
C TYR A 114 13.60 -3.20 -4.77
N PRO A 115 12.54 -2.45 -4.44
CA PRO A 115 11.20 -2.68 -5.00
C PRO A 115 11.22 -2.69 -6.53
N SER A 116 10.25 -3.35 -7.16
CA SER A 116 10.09 -3.21 -8.60
C SER A 116 9.72 -1.78 -8.97
N GLY A 117 10.18 -1.31 -10.14
CA GLY A 117 9.86 0.04 -10.59
C GLY A 117 8.35 0.29 -10.77
N THR A 118 7.57 -0.77 -10.97
CA THR A 118 6.10 -0.72 -10.99
C THR A 118 5.50 -0.40 -9.63
N ILE A 119 5.99 -1.02 -8.55
CA ILE A 119 5.54 -0.73 -7.17
C ILE A 119 5.97 0.69 -6.79
N THR A 120 7.17 1.12 -7.17
CA THR A 120 7.64 2.50 -6.96
C THR A 120 6.76 3.52 -7.67
N ALA A 121 6.39 3.27 -8.93
CA ALA A 121 5.48 4.12 -9.67
C ALA A 121 4.08 4.18 -9.01
N ASP A 122 3.55 3.03 -8.59
CA ASP A 122 2.25 2.96 -7.93
C ASP A 122 2.27 3.65 -6.55
N TRP A 123 3.38 3.59 -5.81
CA TRP A 123 3.59 4.36 -4.58
C TRP A 123 3.63 5.87 -4.85
N MET A 124 4.39 6.31 -5.86
CA MET A 124 4.44 7.72 -6.25
C MET A 124 3.07 8.25 -6.68
N MET A 125 2.28 7.41 -7.35
CA MET A 125 0.90 7.76 -7.73
C MET A 125 0.02 8.03 -6.49
N LEU A 126 0.13 7.20 -5.45
CA LEU A 126 -0.58 7.38 -4.18
C LEU A 126 -0.06 8.59 -3.38
N TYR A 127 1.25 8.83 -3.41
CA TYR A 127 1.90 9.98 -2.80
C TYR A 127 1.37 11.30 -3.39
N HIS A 128 1.38 11.42 -4.73
CA HIS A 128 0.81 12.58 -5.44
C HIS A 128 -0.69 12.73 -5.18
N ALA A 129 -1.44 11.62 -5.13
CA ALA A 129 -2.86 11.67 -4.77
C ALA A 129 -3.11 12.13 -3.33
N ALA A 130 -2.21 11.83 -2.39
CA ALA A 130 -2.31 12.31 -1.02
C ALA A 130 -2.03 13.82 -0.92
N HIS A 131 -1.10 14.35 -1.73
CA HIS A 131 -0.81 15.78 -1.84
C HIS A 131 -1.93 16.60 -2.48
N CYS A 132 -2.79 15.98 -3.29
CA CYS A 132 -4.02 16.63 -3.77
C CYS A 132 -4.93 17.14 -2.65
N LEU A 133 -4.75 16.63 -1.44
CA LEU A 133 -5.57 16.90 -0.27
C LEU A 133 -4.84 17.75 0.77
N ASP A 134 -3.66 18.28 0.42
CA ASP A 134 -2.94 19.25 1.24
C ASP A 134 -3.68 20.56 1.34
N THR A 135 -3.48 21.23 2.47
CA THR A 135 -4.14 22.49 2.82
C THR A 135 -3.14 23.61 3.05
N VAL A 136 -1.95 23.30 3.57
CA VAL A 136 -0.93 24.28 3.99
C VAL A 136 0.44 24.05 3.33
N PHE A 137 0.65 22.89 2.71
CA PHE A 137 1.88 22.46 2.04
C PHE A 137 3.11 22.54 2.96
N ASP A 138 2.98 21.98 4.16
CA ASP A 138 4.04 21.95 5.16
C ASP A 138 4.72 20.58 5.28
N GLY A 139 5.74 20.50 6.15
CA GLY A 139 6.48 19.27 6.37
C GLY A 139 5.66 18.15 7.03
N SER A 140 4.55 18.47 7.71
CA SER A 140 3.63 17.46 8.27
C SER A 140 2.78 16.85 7.17
N GLU A 141 2.28 17.67 6.24
CA GLU A 141 1.54 17.18 5.07
C GLU A 141 2.41 16.32 4.14
N GLU A 142 3.68 16.68 3.97
CA GLU A 142 4.68 15.84 3.28
C GLU A 142 4.87 14.48 3.95
N ARG A 143 5.11 14.46 5.27
CA ARG A 143 5.21 13.21 6.06
C ARG A 143 3.95 12.36 5.94
N ARG A 144 2.78 13.00 6.01
CA ARG A 144 1.46 12.36 5.87
C ARG A 144 1.32 11.73 4.49
N ALA A 145 1.71 12.41 3.42
CA ALA A 145 1.62 11.88 2.07
C ALA A 145 2.49 10.64 1.86
N LYS A 146 3.74 10.66 2.34
CA LYS A 146 4.64 9.49 2.32
C LYS A 146 4.11 8.33 3.17
N ALA A 147 3.62 8.62 4.38
CA ALA A 147 3.00 7.61 5.25
C ALA A 147 1.73 7.02 4.63
N PHE A 148 0.89 7.87 4.03
CA PHE A 148 -0.33 7.45 3.34
C PHE A 148 -0.01 6.52 2.18
N ALA A 149 0.91 6.92 1.29
CA ALA A 149 1.30 6.13 0.13
C ALA A 149 1.85 4.76 0.55
N THR A 150 2.68 4.74 1.59
CA THR A 150 3.33 3.53 2.09
C THR A 150 2.32 2.55 2.71
N LEU A 151 1.41 3.03 3.55
CA LEU A 151 0.38 2.19 4.14
C LEU A 151 -0.66 1.74 3.09
N ALA A 152 -1.06 2.64 2.18
CA ALA A 152 -2.01 2.32 1.13
C ALA A 152 -1.47 1.24 0.19
N ILE A 153 -0.22 1.36 -0.29
CA ILE A 153 0.33 0.37 -1.20
C ILE A 153 0.47 -1.00 -0.53
N ALA A 154 0.84 -1.05 0.75
CA ALA A 154 0.91 -2.30 1.52
C ALA A 154 -0.43 -3.03 1.53
N LEU A 155 -1.53 -2.30 1.76
CA LEU A 155 -2.88 -2.85 1.86
C LEU A 155 -3.57 -3.05 0.49
N LEU A 156 -2.99 -2.54 -0.59
CA LEU A 156 -3.43 -2.82 -1.95
C LEU A 156 -2.73 -4.05 -2.52
N ASP A 157 -1.42 -4.17 -2.27
CA ASP A 157 -0.60 -5.28 -2.76
C ASP A 157 -0.79 -6.55 -1.92
N GLY A 158 -0.69 -6.43 -0.60
CA GLY A 158 -0.87 -7.53 0.34
C GLY A 158 0.15 -8.66 0.22
N SER A 159 1.36 -8.41 -0.30
CA SER A 159 2.38 -9.45 -0.35
C SER A 159 2.70 -10.03 1.04
N PRO A 160 2.73 -11.37 1.19
CA PRO A 160 3.10 -12.02 2.45
C PRO A 160 4.62 -12.24 2.59
N ALA A 161 5.46 -11.80 1.64
CA ALA A 161 6.87 -12.19 1.59
C ALA A 161 7.64 -11.85 2.89
N PHE A 162 7.31 -10.72 3.53
CA PHE A 162 7.92 -10.27 4.77
C PHE A 162 7.73 -11.22 5.96
N THR A 163 6.74 -12.13 5.92
CA THR A 163 6.49 -13.05 7.04
C THR A 163 7.62 -14.06 7.21
N ALA A 164 8.39 -14.35 6.16
CA ALA A 164 9.58 -15.21 6.23
C ALA A 164 10.73 -14.60 7.07
N GLY A 165 10.72 -13.28 7.28
CA GLY A 165 11.77 -12.56 8.05
C GLY A 165 13.14 -12.50 7.36
N THR A 166 13.27 -13.02 6.14
CA THR A 166 14.50 -12.96 5.34
C THR A 166 14.57 -11.72 4.46
N GLU A 167 13.44 -11.05 4.22
CA GLU A 167 13.31 -9.94 3.31
C GLU A 167 12.41 -8.86 3.91
N GLN A 168 12.78 -7.60 3.72
CA GLN A 168 11.89 -6.46 3.98
C GLN A 168 10.83 -6.41 2.88
N SER A 169 9.63 -5.93 3.23
CA SER A 169 8.60 -5.71 2.22
C SER A 169 8.98 -4.56 1.28
N ALA A 170 8.48 -4.59 0.05
CA ALA A 170 8.75 -3.53 -0.93
C ALA A 170 8.32 -2.13 -0.43
N TRP A 171 7.23 -2.05 0.33
CA TRP A 171 6.78 -0.78 0.90
C TRP A 171 7.58 -0.34 2.13
N ARG A 172 8.15 -1.26 2.90
CA ARG A 172 9.13 -0.93 3.95
C ARG A 172 10.37 -0.28 3.37
N GLU A 173 10.91 -0.87 2.30
CA GLU A 173 12.06 -0.35 1.56
C GLU A 173 11.77 1.06 1.03
N LEU A 174 10.58 1.29 0.43
CA LEU A 174 10.17 2.64 0.03
C LEU A 174 10.10 3.62 1.21
N GLY A 175 9.59 3.19 2.36
CA GLY A 175 9.58 3.99 3.59
C GLY A 175 10.99 4.38 4.04
N ILE A 176 11.93 3.43 4.03
CA ILE A 176 13.35 3.67 4.38
C ILE A 176 14.01 4.63 3.38
N ILE A 177 13.84 4.37 2.07
CA ILE A 177 14.44 5.16 1.00
C ILE A 177 13.90 6.60 0.99
N SER A 178 12.62 6.79 1.35
CA SER A 178 12.02 8.13 1.48
C SER A 178 12.55 8.95 2.67
N ASN A 179 13.38 8.34 3.51
CA ASN A 179 13.99 8.90 4.73
C ASN A 179 12.97 9.54 5.68
N ASP A 180 11.82 8.90 5.84
CA ASP A 180 10.73 9.46 6.64
C ASP A 180 10.28 8.46 7.69
N SER A 181 10.39 8.84 8.96
CA SER A 181 10.00 7.97 10.07
C SER A 181 8.51 7.63 10.03
N ALA A 182 7.66 8.55 9.55
CA ALA A 182 6.23 8.29 9.40
C ALA A 182 5.97 7.25 8.31
N ALA A 183 6.70 7.32 7.19
CA ALA A 183 6.63 6.31 6.13
C ALA A 183 7.13 4.94 6.59
N TYR A 184 8.26 4.91 7.31
CA TYR A 184 8.76 3.69 7.94
C TYR A 184 7.71 3.07 8.86
N TRP A 185 7.15 3.81 9.82
CA TRP A 185 6.15 3.26 10.73
C TRP A 185 4.83 2.89 10.04
N ALA A 186 4.46 3.61 8.98
CA ALA A 186 3.30 3.27 8.15
C ALA A 186 3.45 1.90 7.48
N ALA A 187 4.64 1.55 6.98
CA ALA A 187 4.93 0.20 6.50
C ALA A 187 4.70 -0.86 7.59
N GLY A 188 5.12 -0.58 8.82
CA GLY A 188 4.92 -1.49 9.96
C GLY A 188 3.48 -1.68 10.37
N VAL A 189 2.68 -0.61 10.31
CA VAL A 189 1.23 -0.73 10.48
C VAL A 189 0.65 -1.67 9.42
N GLY A 190 1.01 -1.46 8.14
CA GLY A 190 0.51 -2.28 7.03
C GLY A 190 0.90 -3.75 7.18
N GLU A 191 2.17 -4.03 7.48
CA GLU A 191 2.68 -5.37 7.74
C GLU A 191 1.98 -6.03 8.93
N ARG A 192 1.75 -5.30 10.02
CA ARG A 192 1.02 -5.82 11.19
C ARG A 192 -0.40 -6.21 10.84
N VAL A 193 -1.12 -5.36 10.12
CA VAL A 193 -2.49 -5.63 9.65
C VAL A 193 -2.53 -6.89 8.80
N LEU A 194 -1.61 -7.02 7.85
CA LEU A 194 -1.51 -8.19 6.98
C LEU A 194 -1.11 -9.44 7.76
N LEU A 195 -0.15 -9.32 8.69
CA LEU A 195 0.30 -10.43 9.53
C LEU A 195 -0.86 -10.98 10.37
N ASP A 196 -1.71 -10.12 10.92
CA ASP A 196 -2.93 -10.53 11.64
C ASP A 196 -3.95 -11.22 10.74
N LEU A 197 -4.16 -10.67 9.55
CA LEU A 197 -5.02 -11.28 8.56
C LEU A 197 -4.53 -12.71 8.24
N TRP A 198 -3.24 -12.86 7.97
CA TRP A 198 -2.61 -14.15 7.63
C TRP A 198 -2.64 -15.14 8.78
N LYS A 199 -2.39 -14.72 10.02
CA LYS A 199 -2.53 -15.62 11.18
C LYS A 199 -3.95 -16.15 11.32
N ASN A 200 -4.94 -15.28 11.20
CA ASN A 200 -6.34 -15.67 11.31
C ASN A 200 -6.75 -16.61 10.17
N GLN A 201 -6.32 -16.34 8.94
CA GLN A 201 -6.61 -17.20 7.80
C GLN A 201 -5.90 -18.55 7.90
N ALA A 202 -4.64 -18.57 8.37
CA ALA A 202 -3.91 -19.80 8.60
C ALA A 202 -4.62 -20.69 9.62
N ALA A 203 -5.01 -20.11 10.77
CA ALA A 203 -5.79 -20.84 11.77
C ALA A 203 -7.13 -21.36 11.22
N GLN A 204 -7.84 -20.57 10.43
CA GLN A 204 -9.08 -21.02 9.76
C GLN A 204 -8.85 -22.20 8.81
N MET A 205 -7.79 -22.16 8.00
CA MET A 205 -7.46 -23.25 7.09
C MET A 205 -7.05 -24.53 7.82
N LEU A 206 -6.23 -24.41 8.86
CA LEU A 206 -5.82 -25.53 9.69
C LEU A 206 -7.01 -26.17 10.42
N ASN A 207 -7.91 -25.35 10.98
CA ASN A 207 -9.14 -25.83 11.63
C ASN A 207 -10.06 -26.57 10.65
N ARG A 208 -10.28 -26.00 9.45
CA ARG A 208 -11.26 -26.54 8.49
C ARG A 208 -10.73 -27.69 7.64
N SER A 209 -9.47 -27.63 7.23
CA SER A 209 -8.92 -28.54 6.22
C SER A 209 -8.07 -29.66 6.84
N TYR A 210 -7.56 -29.44 8.06
CA TYR A 210 -6.65 -30.36 8.74
C TYR A 210 -7.20 -30.89 10.07
N ASN A 211 -8.45 -30.55 10.43
CA ASN A 211 -9.11 -30.96 11.68
C ASN A 211 -8.26 -30.70 12.93
N CYS A 212 -7.49 -29.61 12.92
CA CYS A 212 -6.66 -29.19 14.03
C CYS A 212 -7.46 -28.24 14.94
N ASP A 213 -7.25 -28.26 16.25
CA ASP A 213 -7.74 -27.21 17.17
C ASP A 213 -6.66 -26.13 17.29
N VAL A 214 -6.76 -25.11 16.44
CA VAL A 214 -5.77 -24.04 16.33
C VAL A 214 -6.20 -22.79 17.04
N ARG A 215 -5.26 -22.23 17.82
CA ARG A 215 -5.38 -20.93 18.47
C ARG A 215 -4.45 -19.92 17.80
N VAL A 216 -4.88 -18.66 17.75
CA VAL A 216 -4.06 -17.55 17.29
C VAL A 216 -3.45 -16.85 18.50
N ALA A 217 -2.12 -16.79 18.56
CA ALA A 217 -1.42 -16.06 19.59
C ALA A 217 -1.58 -14.55 19.39
N ALA A 218 -1.81 -13.82 20.49
CA ALA A 218 -1.94 -12.37 20.48
C ALA A 218 -0.64 -11.70 20.01
N ASN A 219 -0.79 -10.54 19.38
CA ASN A 219 0.34 -9.74 18.91
C ASN A 219 1.06 -9.10 20.09
N THR A 220 2.37 -8.94 19.94
CA THR A 220 3.22 -8.31 20.97
C THR A 220 3.92 -7.05 20.48
N SER A 221 3.99 -6.82 19.16
CA SER A 221 4.70 -5.68 18.56
C SER A 221 4.11 -5.24 17.22
N ILE A 222 4.24 -3.95 16.93
CA ILE A 222 4.03 -3.35 15.60
C ILE A 222 5.30 -3.37 14.75
N ASP A 223 6.46 -3.32 15.41
CA ASP A 223 7.75 -3.55 14.76
C ASP A 223 7.92 -5.05 14.56
N ILE A 224 7.61 -5.51 13.36
CA ILE A 224 7.65 -6.92 13.01
C ILE A 224 9.04 -7.40 12.55
N GLU A 225 9.97 -6.48 12.29
CA GLU A 225 11.32 -6.81 11.78
C GLU A 225 12.15 -7.54 12.84
N LYS A 226 11.87 -7.29 14.12
CA LYS A 226 12.58 -7.88 15.26
C LYS A 226 11.94 -9.14 15.81
N ILE A 227 10.87 -9.63 15.18
CA ILE A 227 10.19 -10.84 15.67
C ILE A 227 11.09 -12.05 15.41
N PRO A 228 11.53 -12.78 16.46
CA PRO A 228 12.33 -13.98 16.28
C PRO A 228 11.50 -15.02 15.54
N ARG A 229 12.09 -15.63 14.51
CA ARG A 229 11.45 -16.70 13.74
C ARG A 229 11.75 -18.04 14.38
N ASP A 230 10.69 -18.79 14.71
CA ASP A 230 10.82 -20.14 15.24
C ASP A 230 11.42 -21.04 14.18
N ARG A 231 12.33 -21.93 14.56
CA ARG A 231 12.98 -22.87 13.61
C ARG A 231 12.11 -24.08 13.30
N ARG A 232 11.15 -24.37 14.17
CA ARG A 232 10.20 -25.50 14.09
C ARG A 232 8.97 -25.16 14.92
N LEU A 233 7.87 -25.81 14.59
CA LEU A 233 6.69 -25.81 15.45
C LEU A 233 6.99 -26.59 16.73
N GLU A 234 6.42 -26.16 17.85
CA GLU A 234 6.54 -26.88 19.11
C GLU A 234 5.90 -28.27 19.00
N GLU A 235 6.46 -29.24 19.72
CA GLU A 235 5.95 -30.60 19.74
C GLU A 235 4.56 -30.62 20.37
N GLY A 236 3.58 -31.21 19.66
CA GLY A 236 2.17 -31.17 20.06
C GLY A 236 1.39 -29.95 19.55
N GLU A 237 2.05 -28.93 18.99
CA GLU A 237 1.41 -27.75 18.37
C GLU A 237 1.54 -27.71 16.85
N ASN A 238 1.93 -28.83 16.25
CA ASN A 238 2.20 -28.96 14.82
C ASN A 238 1.02 -29.53 14.03
N CYS A 239 -0.18 -29.56 14.61
CA CYS A 239 -1.37 -30.16 14.01
C CYS A 239 -1.19 -31.63 13.58
N GLN A 240 -0.28 -32.37 14.22
CA GLN A 240 -0.15 -33.81 14.06
C GLN A 240 -0.86 -34.53 15.22
N ALA A 241 -1.63 -35.56 14.89
CA ALA A 241 -2.24 -36.42 15.89
C ALA A 241 -1.14 -37.23 16.62
N THR A 242 -1.10 -37.15 17.95
CA THR A 242 -0.26 -38.02 18.77
C THR A 242 -0.89 -39.40 18.86
N ALA A 243 -0.30 -40.36 18.13
CA ALA A 243 -0.67 -41.76 18.20
C ALA A 243 -0.20 -42.35 19.53
N ASN A 244 -1.09 -42.98 20.29
CA ASN A 244 -0.67 -43.87 21.36
C ASN A 244 -0.13 -45.17 20.76
N GLY A 245 0.87 -45.78 21.41
CA GLY A 245 1.57 -47.00 20.97
C GLY A 245 0.72 -48.25 20.70
N ASN A 246 -0.63 -48.14 20.76
CA ASN A 246 -1.61 -49.16 20.38
C ASN A 246 -2.44 -48.78 19.15
N GLY A 247 -2.05 -47.77 18.35
CA GLY A 247 -2.71 -47.40 17.10
C GLY A 247 -4.02 -46.60 17.25
N GLY A 248 -4.31 -46.10 18.45
CA GLY A 248 -5.42 -45.18 18.72
C GLY A 248 -4.99 -43.70 18.74
N VAL A 249 -5.81 -42.81 18.18
CA VAL A 249 -5.64 -41.35 18.28
C VAL A 249 -6.02 -40.91 19.69
N THR A 250 -5.10 -40.26 20.41
CA THR A 250 -5.27 -39.99 21.85
C THR A 250 -5.83 -38.60 22.15
N GLN A 251 -5.53 -37.62 21.30
CA GLN A 251 -5.97 -36.23 21.45
C GLN A 251 -6.22 -35.62 20.06
N ASN A 252 -7.15 -34.66 19.99
CA ASN A 252 -7.29 -33.82 18.80
C ASN A 252 -5.95 -33.12 18.55
N ALA A 253 -5.50 -33.10 17.31
CA ALA A 253 -4.28 -32.39 16.95
C ALA A 253 -4.45 -30.89 17.28
N THR A 254 -3.51 -30.31 18.02
CA THR A 254 -3.54 -28.90 18.42
C THR A 254 -2.51 -28.09 17.64
N GLY A 255 -2.73 -26.78 17.56
CA GLY A 255 -1.75 -25.86 16.98
C GLY A 255 -1.85 -24.44 17.51
N ILE A 256 -0.74 -23.73 17.46
CA ILE A 256 -0.69 -22.29 17.71
C ILE A 256 -0.10 -21.59 16.50
N VAL A 257 -0.79 -20.57 16.03
CA VAL A 257 -0.29 -19.66 14.99
C VAL A 257 0.12 -18.35 15.66
N SER A 258 1.42 -18.05 15.62
CA SER A 258 2.05 -16.88 16.21
C SER A 258 2.79 -16.07 15.14
N ASP A 259 3.23 -14.86 15.48
CA ASP A 259 4.05 -14.07 14.57
C ASP A 259 5.39 -14.76 14.26
N SER A 260 5.91 -15.53 15.22
CA SER A 260 7.19 -16.23 15.13
C SER A 260 7.14 -17.49 14.26
N ASN A 261 6.00 -18.18 14.20
CA ASN A 261 5.86 -19.45 13.50
C ASN A 261 4.97 -19.42 12.24
N LEU A 262 4.26 -18.32 11.97
CA LEU A 262 3.38 -18.20 10.80
C LEU A 262 4.10 -18.57 9.49
N TRP A 263 5.36 -18.17 9.34
CA TRP A 263 6.15 -18.47 8.16
C TRP A 263 6.29 -19.98 7.90
N ILE A 264 6.38 -20.80 8.96
CA ILE A 264 6.46 -22.26 8.85
C ILE A 264 5.15 -22.77 8.26
N TRP A 265 4.02 -22.31 8.78
CA TRP A 265 2.71 -22.70 8.29
C TRP A 265 2.51 -22.33 6.81
N MET A 266 3.01 -21.17 6.39
CA MET A 266 2.81 -20.66 5.03
C MET A 266 3.77 -21.27 3.99
N TYR A 267 5.06 -21.42 4.33
CA TYR A 267 6.13 -21.71 3.37
C TYR A 267 6.88 -23.02 3.57
N ALA A 268 6.77 -23.68 4.73
CA ALA A 268 7.49 -24.95 4.93
C ALA A 268 6.98 -26.03 3.96
N ASN A 269 7.73 -27.13 3.83
CA ASN A 269 7.32 -28.24 2.98
C ASN A 269 5.96 -28.80 3.44
N GLY A 270 4.94 -28.76 2.58
CA GLY A 270 3.55 -29.08 2.94
C GLY A 270 2.78 -27.94 3.62
N GLY A 271 3.30 -26.71 3.58
CA GLY A 271 2.63 -25.51 4.09
C GLY A 271 1.32 -25.21 3.35
N ILE A 272 0.47 -24.41 4.00
CA ILE A 272 -0.89 -24.12 3.54
C ILE A 272 -0.96 -23.08 2.42
N GLY A 273 0.18 -22.53 2.01
CA GLY A 273 0.30 -21.50 0.97
C GLY A 273 0.48 -20.10 1.53
N ALA A 274 1.03 -19.22 0.68
CA ALA A 274 1.31 -17.83 0.99
C ALA A 274 0.78 -16.90 -0.12
N PRO A 275 -0.20 -16.01 0.17
CA PRO A 275 -0.98 -15.96 1.41
C PRO A 275 -1.83 -17.22 1.59
N PRO A 276 -2.32 -17.54 2.81
CA PRO A 276 -3.11 -18.76 3.03
C PRO A 276 -4.38 -18.77 2.16
N ILE A 277 -5.04 -17.61 2.03
CA ILE A 277 -6.17 -17.41 1.11
C ILE A 277 -5.77 -16.34 0.09
N THR A 278 -6.16 -16.53 -1.17
CA THR A 278 -5.94 -15.56 -2.25
C THR A 278 -6.32 -14.14 -1.82
N TYR A 279 -5.34 -13.24 -1.83
CA TYR A 279 -5.59 -11.86 -1.43
C TYR A 279 -6.37 -11.07 -2.48
N THR A 280 -7.20 -10.16 -1.98
CA THR A 280 -7.79 -9.06 -2.77
C THR A 280 -7.48 -7.75 -2.05
N PRO A 281 -7.30 -6.64 -2.77
CA PRO A 281 -7.01 -5.34 -2.17
C PRO A 281 -7.99 -5.01 -1.04
N MET A 282 -7.47 -4.49 0.08
CA MET A 282 -8.26 -4.11 1.26
C MET A 282 -9.08 -5.26 1.90
N MET A 283 -8.66 -6.52 1.71
CA MET A 283 -9.38 -7.71 2.25
C MET A 283 -9.58 -7.66 3.77
N THR A 284 -8.70 -7.00 4.53
CA THR A 284 -8.88 -6.75 5.97
C THR A 284 -10.24 -6.14 6.30
N TRP A 285 -10.77 -5.28 5.43
CA TRP A 285 -12.08 -4.65 5.58
C TRP A 285 -13.14 -5.29 4.68
N GLY A 286 -12.95 -6.55 4.27
CA GLY A 286 -13.82 -7.24 3.33
C GLY A 286 -13.83 -6.62 1.92
N GLY A 287 -12.77 -5.90 1.54
CA GLY A 287 -12.69 -5.17 0.27
C GLY A 287 -13.35 -3.79 0.30
N ASP A 288 -13.78 -3.28 1.46
CA ASP A 288 -14.38 -1.95 1.60
C ASP A 288 -13.30 -0.85 1.55
N SER A 289 -13.09 -0.30 0.34
CA SER A 289 -12.11 0.76 0.11
C SER A 289 -12.38 2.05 0.91
N LYS A 290 -13.63 2.34 1.31
CA LYS A 290 -13.96 3.57 2.07
C LYS A 290 -13.53 3.44 3.53
N LYS A 291 -13.75 2.27 4.13
CA LYS A 291 -13.24 1.96 5.48
C LYS A 291 -11.72 1.94 5.49
N ALA A 292 -11.12 1.30 4.49
CA ALA A 292 -9.67 1.30 4.34
C ALA A 292 -9.12 2.71 4.19
N TYR A 293 -9.69 3.54 3.31
CA TYR A 293 -9.29 4.95 3.15
C TYR A 293 -9.33 5.71 4.47
N THR A 294 -10.44 5.62 5.20
CA THR A 294 -10.59 6.32 6.49
C THR A 294 -9.47 5.91 7.47
N TYR A 295 -9.22 4.60 7.58
CA TYR A 295 -8.15 4.08 8.43
C TYR A 295 -6.78 4.59 8.00
N ILE A 296 -6.44 4.43 6.72
CA ILE A 296 -5.14 4.81 6.16
C ILE A 296 -4.89 6.31 6.36
N TRP A 297 -5.88 7.14 6.05
CA TRP A 297 -5.78 8.59 6.21
C TRP A 297 -5.55 9.00 7.66
N GLN A 298 -6.32 8.44 8.59
CA GLN A 298 -6.19 8.73 10.03
C GLN A 298 -4.84 8.28 10.58
N THR A 299 -4.40 7.06 10.23
CA THR A 299 -3.09 6.54 10.65
C THR A 299 -1.96 7.39 10.09
N ALA A 300 -1.96 7.69 8.80
CA ALA A 300 -0.93 8.51 8.17
C ALA A 300 -0.86 9.92 8.79
N SER A 301 -2.02 10.54 9.06
CA SER A 301 -2.09 11.85 9.71
C SER A 301 -1.56 11.80 11.14
N SER A 302 -1.87 10.75 11.89
CA SER A 302 -1.35 10.57 13.25
C SER A 302 0.17 10.38 13.28
N LEU A 303 0.71 9.59 12.35
CA LEU A 303 2.15 9.34 12.24
C LEU A 303 2.91 10.61 11.86
N ALA A 304 2.35 11.42 10.95
CA ALA A 304 2.96 12.69 10.53
C ALA A 304 3.14 13.71 11.65
N MET A 305 2.23 13.70 12.64
CA MET A 305 2.28 14.59 13.81
C MET A 305 3.17 14.06 14.95
N SER A 306 3.61 12.81 14.88
CA SER A 306 4.41 12.17 15.91
C SER A 306 5.90 12.42 15.62
N ASN A 307 6.57 13.18 16.49
CA ASN A 307 8.02 13.43 16.42
C ASN A 307 8.82 12.23 16.92
#